data_AF-A0A5Q0NZ08-F1
#
_entry.id   AF-A0A5Q0NZ08-F1
#
_cell.length_a   1.000
_cell.length_b   1.000
_cell.length_c   1.000
_cell.angle_alpha   90.00
_cell.angle_beta   90.00
_cell.angle_gamma   90.00
#
_symmetry.space_group_name_H-M   'P 1'
#
loop_
_entity.id
_entity.type
_entity.pdbx_description
1 polymer ?
#
loop_
_entity_poly.entity_id
_entity_poly.type
_entity_poly.pdbx_seq_one_letter_code
_entity_poly.pdbx_strand_id
1 'polypeptide(L)'
;MQPDLHLVGVDLAWGLQRPTGIAVLDAGGRLVHVAAVTSDDELVAELDPYVAGPCVVAFDAPILVRNASGNRPAEAALNRDFARFEAGAHPSNTAKPDFRDGSRAQRLAARLGLDVNPRSGRSRRAIEVYPHPATVALFRLGRTLKYKDKKGRDPASMRAELLVLMGLLEGLAAAEPPLLVAGPAWAALRRAAESATRKSELRVVEDQVDAVVCAYVALLSHRAPERLTTYGDDGGSSWEDGYIVTPTLPADLSPRRPGPADGGEDTVAEAVREYALRHPELSRGGALAVDLVTRVLDEAGINYLTVTGRTKSVASFAEKATRTRDGELLYPDPLRDITDQVGVRVVTYVHSDVAAVADLLASQVTVLDDRDMGSETAAEGRFGYASRHLLVELDPARLEQQDLAPLHARVAQIQIRTVLQHAWAEFEHDIRYKGTIPEEHARDFDRRFTLAAGLLELADQEFSTIRERLRGSSQDPTPDRVGHEPDEPSGSGIDARELAAFLAGQYHDAGWSRSDHYAWISGLLRELDITSLDELGEVIRPALAWDLNARMEYRYPPGAVRRLDDALLAVYGERYVRLEGNAHRADLLAQRLERLRPEGEG
;
A
#
# COMPACT_ATOMS: atom_id res chain seq x y z
N MET A 1 3.04 -1.99 35.58
CA MET A 1 3.17 -1.94 34.11
C MET A 1 4.32 -2.87 33.75
N GLN A 2 4.10 -3.91 32.95
CA GLN A 2 5.25 -4.68 32.45
C GLN A 2 6.06 -3.75 31.54
N PRO A 3 7.40 -3.73 31.66
CA PRO A 3 8.23 -2.91 30.78
C PRO A 3 8.07 -3.37 29.32
N ASP A 4 7.91 -2.40 28.41
CA ASP A 4 7.72 -2.64 26.98
C ASP A 4 8.98 -3.28 26.36
N LEU A 5 8.77 -4.24 25.46
CA LEU A 5 9.83 -4.89 24.71
C LEU A 5 10.37 -3.95 23.62
N HIS A 6 11.70 -3.81 23.56
CA HIS A 6 12.38 -3.04 22.51
C HIS A 6 13.34 -3.90 21.69
N LEU A 7 13.37 -3.64 20.39
CA LEU A 7 14.23 -4.33 19.43
C LEU A 7 15.20 -3.29 18.88
N VAL A 8 16.48 -3.44 19.22
CA VAL A 8 17.50 -2.44 18.98
C VAL A 8 18.45 -2.93 17.90
N GLY A 9 18.80 -2.06 16.96
CA GLY A 9 19.85 -2.28 15.98
C GLY A 9 20.98 -1.28 16.14
N VAL A 10 22.21 -1.74 15.97
CA VAL A 10 23.43 -0.93 16.12
C VAL A 10 24.36 -1.23 14.94
N ASP A 11 24.54 -0.27 14.03
CA ASP A 11 25.59 -0.34 13.00
C ASP A 11 26.92 0.13 13.61
N LEU A 12 27.69 -0.83 14.13
CA LEU A 12 28.81 -0.55 15.02
C LEU A 12 30.11 -0.34 14.24
N ALA A 13 30.58 0.90 14.19
CA ALA A 13 31.92 1.15 13.68
C ALA A 13 33.00 0.44 14.51
N TRP A 14 34.04 -0.10 13.88
CA TRP A 14 35.08 -0.84 14.63
C TRP A 14 35.94 0.07 15.54
N GLY A 15 36.09 1.35 15.18
CA GLY A 15 36.82 2.33 15.97
C GLY A 15 35.98 2.98 17.08
N LEU A 16 36.61 3.31 18.22
CA LEU A 16 35.94 3.84 19.43
C LEU A 16 35.38 5.27 19.31
N GLN A 17 35.82 6.03 18.31
CA GLN A 17 35.46 7.43 18.08
C GLN A 17 35.02 7.59 16.62
N ARG A 18 34.02 6.82 16.22
CA ARG A 18 33.47 6.83 14.86
C ARG A 18 31.95 6.83 14.92
N PRO A 19 31.29 7.52 13.96
CA PRO A 19 29.84 7.48 13.82
C PRO A 19 29.34 6.03 13.88
N THR A 20 28.32 5.81 14.68
CA THR A 20 27.64 4.54 14.91
C THR A 20 26.15 4.82 14.86
N GLY A 21 25.42 4.10 14.02
CA GLY A 21 23.98 4.23 13.92
C GLY A 21 23.26 3.44 15.00
N ILE A 22 22.16 3.99 15.50
CA ILE A 22 21.25 3.35 16.46
C ILE A 22 19.84 3.43 15.90
N ALA A 23 19.09 2.34 15.99
CA ALA A 23 17.66 2.33 15.75
C ALA A 23 16.94 1.47 16.79
N VAL A 24 15.72 1.87 17.16
CA VAL A 24 14.88 1.14 18.11
C VAL A 24 13.49 0.96 17.53
N LEU A 25 13.02 -0.28 17.52
CA LEU A 25 11.65 -0.64 17.24
C LEU A 25 10.92 -1.00 18.53
N ASP A 26 9.64 -0.64 18.62
CA ASP A 26 8.73 -1.22 19.61
C ASP A 26 8.37 -2.67 19.26
N ALA A 27 7.65 -3.34 20.15
CA ALA A 27 7.18 -4.70 19.91
C ALA A 27 6.39 -4.83 18.60
N GLY A 28 5.63 -3.81 18.20
CA GLY A 28 4.81 -3.78 16.97
C GLY A 28 5.60 -3.58 15.68
N GLY A 29 6.91 -3.36 15.75
CA GLY A 29 7.78 -3.09 14.60
C GLY A 29 7.78 -1.63 14.17
N ARG A 30 7.28 -0.70 15.01
CA ARG A 30 7.33 0.74 14.73
C ARG A 30 8.68 1.30 15.14
N LEU A 31 9.29 2.08 14.25
CA LEU A 31 10.51 2.83 14.55
C LEU A 31 10.19 3.96 15.54
N VAL A 32 10.66 3.81 16.79
CA VAL A 32 10.44 4.78 17.87
C VAL A 32 11.63 5.69 18.11
N HIS A 33 12.83 5.26 17.69
CA HIS A 33 14.05 6.05 17.84
C HIS A 33 15.06 5.70 16.75
N VAL A 34 15.79 6.71 16.26
CA VAL A 34 16.93 6.58 15.35
C VAL A 34 17.91 7.72 15.62
N ALA A 35 19.19 7.41 15.73
CA ALA A 35 20.23 8.38 16.04
C ALA A 35 21.61 7.95 15.53
N ALA A 36 22.53 8.90 15.42
CA ALA A 36 23.95 8.66 15.20
C ALA A 36 24.74 9.15 16.41
N VAL A 37 25.62 8.31 16.94
CA VAL A 37 26.50 8.62 18.08
C VAL A 37 27.97 8.43 17.70
N THR A 38 28.89 9.00 18.48
CA THR A 38 30.33 8.96 18.17
C THR A 38 31.15 8.17 19.17
N SER A 39 30.65 7.96 20.39
CA SER A 39 31.34 7.25 21.46
C SER A 39 30.51 6.14 22.10
N ASP A 40 31.17 5.21 22.80
CA ASP A 40 30.49 4.14 23.55
C ASP A 40 29.65 4.68 24.70
N ASP A 41 30.03 5.81 25.30
CA ASP A 41 29.30 6.41 26.42
C ASP A 41 28.02 7.08 25.94
N GLU A 42 28.07 7.79 24.81
CA GLU A 42 26.88 8.29 24.11
C GLU A 42 25.96 7.14 23.70
N LEU A 43 26.51 6.05 23.14
CA LEU A 43 25.74 4.88 22.75
C LEU A 43 24.99 4.26 23.92
N VAL A 44 25.67 4.05 25.05
CA VAL A 44 25.05 3.48 26.25
C VAL A 44 23.98 4.43 26.81
N ALA A 45 24.25 5.74 26.84
CA ALA A 45 23.29 6.73 27.32
C ALA A 45 22.02 6.79 26.45
N GLU A 46 22.17 6.76 25.12
CA GLU A 46 21.03 6.76 24.19
C GLU A 46 20.21 5.47 24.28
N LEU A 47 20.84 4.31 24.55
CA LEU A 47 20.15 3.03 24.66
C LEU A 47 19.52 2.76 26.02
N ASP A 48 19.98 3.40 27.09
CA ASP A 48 19.55 3.16 28.48
C ASP A 48 18.00 3.10 28.65
N PRO A 49 17.21 4.02 28.05
CA PRO A 49 15.75 3.98 28.17
C PRO A 49 15.10 2.73 27.57
N TYR A 50 15.73 2.13 26.56
CA TYR A 50 15.16 1.04 25.77
C TYR A 50 15.65 -0.34 26.21
N VAL A 51 16.77 -0.40 26.93
CA VAL A 51 17.40 -1.66 27.37
C VAL A 51 17.25 -1.94 28.87
N ALA A 52 16.53 -1.09 29.59
CA ALA A 52 16.15 -1.32 30.99
C ALA A 52 15.16 -2.49 31.14
N GLY A 53 14.25 -2.65 30.17
CA GLY A 53 13.26 -3.74 30.09
C GLY A 53 13.72 -4.93 29.24
N PRO A 54 12.80 -5.84 28.88
CA PRO A 54 13.04 -6.86 27.85
C PRO A 54 13.54 -6.21 26.56
N CYS A 55 14.64 -6.73 26.00
CA CYS A 55 15.21 -6.21 24.78
C CYS A 55 16.00 -7.26 24.00
N VAL A 56 16.07 -7.07 22.68
CA VAL A 56 17.02 -7.75 21.80
C VAL A 56 17.86 -6.69 21.11
N VAL A 57 19.19 -6.74 21.30
CA VAL A 57 20.12 -5.80 20.66
C VAL A 57 20.91 -6.52 19.58
N ALA A 58 20.69 -6.15 18.33
CA ALA A 58 21.41 -6.66 17.16
C ALA A 58 22.59 -5.74 16.82
N PHE A 59 23.81 -6.26 16.91
CA PHE A 59 25.04 -5.55 16.56
C PHE A 59 25.53 -5.97 15.16
N ASP A 60 25.75 -5.00 14.25
CA ASP A 60 26.57 -5.20 13.05
C ASP A 60 28.06 -5.20 13.40
N ALA A 61 28.46 -6.17 14.22
CA ALA A 61 29.84 -6.40 14.57
C ALA A 61 30.02 -7.77 15.26
N PRO A 62 31.19 -8.40 15.08
CA PRO A 62 31.54 -9.62 15.80
C PRO A 62 31.37 -9.48 17.31
N ILE A 63 30.56 -10.33 17.95
CA ILE A 63 30.43 -10.35 19.43
C ILE A 63 31.48 -11.29 20.02
N LEU A 64 31.57 -12.53 19.51
CA LEU A 64 32.53 -13.52 20.03
C LEU A 64 33.60 -13.80 18.99
N VAL A 65 34.86 -13.52 19.34
CA VAL A 65 36.03 -13.74 18.48
C VAL A 65 37.10 -14.47 19.30
N ARG A 66 37.29 -15.77 19.05
CA ARG A 66 38.23 -16.63 19.79
C ARG A 66 39.36 -17.19 18.90
N ASN A 67 39.15 -17.26 17.60
CA ASN A 67 40.13 -17.79 16.65
C ASN A 67 41.34 -16.85 16.50
N ALA A 68 42.53 -17.45 16.41
CA ALA A 68 43.78 -16.72 16.24
C ALA A 68 43.93 -16.07 14.86
N SER A 69 43.44 -16.74 13.80
CA SER A 69 43.54 -16.29 12.42
C SER A 69 42.37 -16.80 11.58
N GLY A 70 42.27 -16.32 10.33
CA GLY A 70 41.25 -16.76 9.38
C GLY A 70 39.83 -16.33 9.74
N ASN A 71 38.85 -16.97 9.08
CA ASN A 71 37.42 -16.82 9.36
C ASN A 71 37.01 -17.67 10.56
N ARG A 72 36.08 -17.17 11.38
CA ARG A 72 35.31 -17.97 12.33
C ARG A 72 34.45 -19.01 11.59
N PRO A 73 34.04 -20.11 12.23
CA PRO A 73 33.09 -21.06 11.64
C PRO A 73 31.84 -20.38 11.09
N ALA A 74 31.30 -19.38 11.82
CA ALA A 74 30.16 -18.58 11.37
C ALA A 74 30.41 -17.83 10.06
N GLU A 75 31.52 -17.12 9.94
CA GLU A 75 31.89 -16.37 8.73
C GLU A 75 32.14 -17.31 7.56
N ALA A 76 32.82 -18.44 7.80
CA ALA A 76 33.05 -19.45 6.78
C ALA A 76 31.72 -20.03 6.26
N ALA A 77 30.76 -20.30 7.16
CA ALA A 77 29.45 -20.81 6.81
C ALA A 77 28.59 -19.79 6.06
N LEU A 78 28.50 -18.56 6.57
CA LEU A 78 27.80 -17.47 5.92
C LEU A 78 28.38 -17.18 4.53
N ASN A 79 29.71 -17.21 4.38
CA ASN A 79 30.37 -16.98 3.10
C ASN A 79 30.07 -18.05 2.05
N ARG A 80 29.80 -19.30 2.44
CA ARG A 80 29.35 -20.33 1.47
C ARG A 80 28.05 -19.93 0.79
N ASP A 81 27.16 -19.29 1.52
CA ASP A 81 25.83 -18.92 1.02
C ASP A 81 25.83 -17.55 0.34
N PHE A 82 26.52 -16.57 0.96
CA PHE A 82 26.37 -15.15 0.63
C PHE A 82 27.54 -14.54 -0.16
N ALA A 83 28.72 -15.16 -0.23
CA ALA A 83 29.85 -14.57 -0.96
C ALA A 83 29.55 -14.37 -2.45
N ARG A 84 28.75 -15.28 -3.03
CA ARG A 84 28.28 -15.21 -4.42
C ARG A 84 27.37 -13.99 -4.71
N PHE A 85 26.77 -13.40 -3.69
CA PHE A 85 25.97 -12.16 -3.78
C PHE A 85 26.79 -10.90 -3.44
N GLU A 86 28.11 -11.03 -3.27
CA GLU A 86 28.99 -9.97 -2.76
C GLU A 86 28.60 -9.49 -1.34
N ALA A 87 27.97 -10.38 -0.57
CA ALA A 87 27.52 -10.17 0.80
C ALA A 87 28.36 -10.99 1.81
N GLY A 88 29.57 -11.39 1.44
CA GLY A 88 30.44 -12.15 2.33
C GLY A 88 30.95 -11.34 3.53
N ALA A 89 31.08 -12.00 4.68
CA ALA A 89 31.70 -11.45 5.87
C ALA A 89 33.23 -11.47 5.77
N HIS A 90 33.85 -10.42 6.31
CA HIS A 90 35.29 -10.36 6.47
C HIS A 90 35.75 -11.23 7.66
N PRO A 91 36.98 -11.75 7.63
CA PRO A 91 37.50 -12.54 8.74
C PRO A 91 37.58 -11.72 10.04
N SER A 92 37.13 -12.28 11.16
CA SER A 92 37.34 -11.71 12.49
C SER A 92 38.21 -12.66 13.30
N ASN A 93 39.33 -12.18 13.85
CA ASN A 93 40.28 -13.00 14.60
C ASN A 93 41.18 -12.13 15.49
N THR A 94 41.77 -12.75 16.53
CA THR A 94 42.56 -12.05 17.56
C THR A 94 43.93 -11.56 17.07
N ALA A 95 44.40 -11.97 15.88
CA ALA A 95 45.57 -11.37 15.25
C ALA A 95 45.30 -9.92 14.76
N LYS A 96 44.03 -9.55 14.54
CA LYS A 96 43.65 -8.17 14.20
C LYS A 96 43.62 -7.30 15.47
N PRO A 97 44.15 -6.06 15.41
CA PRO A 97 44.17 -5.15 16.57
C PRO A 97 42.79 -4.94 17.21
N ASP A 98 41.73 -4.87 16.41
CA ASP A 98 40.36 -4.59 16.86
C ASP A 98 39.75 -5.68 17.76
N PHE A 99 40.31 -6.90 17.75
CA PHE A 99 39.77 -8.06 18.47
C PHE A 99 40.76 -8.67 19.48
N ARG A 100 41.97 -8.12 19.61
CA ARG A 100 43.02 -8.65 20.48
C ARG A 100 42.56 -8.76 21.94
N ASP A 101 41.83 -7.74 22.41
CA ASP A 101 41.36 -7.61 23.79
C ASP A 101 39.82 -7.75 23.88
N GLY A 102 39.26 -8.65 23.05
CA GLY A 102 37.82 -8.80 22.85
C GLY A 102 37.24 -7.75 21.91
N SER A 103 36.05 -8.02 21.37
CA SER A 103 35.43 -7.12 20.39
C SER A 103 34.73 -5.94 21.06
N ARG A 104 34.53 -4.85 20.31
CA ARG A 104 33.75 -3.68 20.79
C ARG A 104 32.32 -4.08 21.15
N ALA A 105 31.66 -4.90 20.33
CA ALA A 105 30.31 -5.39 20.59
C ALA A 105 30.23 -6.25 21.87
N GLN A 106 31.25 -7.09 22.15
CA GLN A 106 31.31 -7.87 23.38
C GLN A 106 31.36 -6.99 24.63
N ARG A 107 32.19 -5.94 24.60
CA ARG A 107 32.32 -4.99 25.72
C ARG A 107 31.03 -4.21 25.93
N LEU A 108 30.39 -3.76 24.85
CA LEU A 108 29.10 -3.07 24.93
C LEU A 108 27.99 -3.99 25.47
N ALA A 109 27.90 -5.24 25.00
CA ALA A 109 26.95 -6.21 25.52
C ALA A 109 27.15 -6.45 27.03
N ALA A 110 28.40 -6.56 27.49
CA ALA A 110 28.71 -6.69 28.91
C ALA A 110 28.34 -5.44 29.71
N ARG A 111 28.65 -4.23 29.20
CA ARG A 111 28.28 -2.94 29.83
C ARG A 111 26.77 -2.77 29.97
N LEU A 112 26.00 -3.23 28.99
CA LEU A 112 24.53 -3.18 28.98
C LEU A 112 23.89 -4.36 29.75
N GLY A 113 24.67 -5.34 30.20
CA GLY A 113 24.18 -6.52 30.90
C GLY A 113 23.32 -7.44 30.01
N LEU A 114 23.69 -7.56 28.74
CA LEU A 114 22.99 -8.36 27.74
C LEU A 114 23.58 -9.77 27.67
N ASP A 115 22.71 -10.78 27.63
CA ASP A 115 23.14 -12.16 27.41
C ASP A 115 23.44 -12.39 25.91
N VAL A 116 24.61 -12.94 25.60
CA VAL A 116 25.07 -13.19 24.23
C VAL A 116 24.81 -14.61 23.76
N ASN A 117 24.35 -15.50 24.64
CA ASN A 117 24.02 -16.88 24.27
C ASN A 117 22.68 -16.89 23.49
N PRO A 118 22.67 -17.30 22.21
CA PRO A 118 21.47 -17.28 21.38
C PRO A 118 20.37 -18.24 21.88
N ARG A 119 20.70 -19.17 22.77
CA ARG A 119 19.78 -20.22 23.30
C ARG A 119 19.34 -20.01 24.73
N SER A 120 19.73 -18.92 25.38
CA SER A 120 19.52 -18.77 26.83
C SER A 120 18.07 -18.49 27.26
N GLY A 121 17.21 -18.08 26.32
CA GLY A 121 15.84 -17.67 26.60
C GLY A 121 15.72 -16.40 27.47
N ARG A 122 16.84 -15.69 27.75
CA ARG A 122 16.81 -14.45 28.52
C ARG A 122 16.05 -13.35 27.76
N SER A 123 15.31 -12.55 28.52
CA SER A 123 14.54 -11.42 27.99
C SER A 123 15.40 -10.23 27.56
N ARG A 124 16.64 -10.15 28.05
CA ARG A 124 17.63 -9.11 27.71
C ARG A 124 18.83 -9.79 27.06
N ARG A 125 18.93 -9.70 25.73
CA ARG A 125 19.96 -10.41 24.97
C ARG A 125 20.54 -9.60 23.82
N ALA A 126 21.73 -9.98 23.40
CA ALA A 126 22.42 -9.44 22.24
C ALA A 126 22.62 -10.53 21.19
N ILE A 127 22.51 -10.16 19.91
CA ILE A 127 22.80 -11.02 18.77
C ILE A 127 23.75 -10.31 17.80
N GLU A 128 24.59 -11.09 17.14
CA GLU A 128 25.44 -10.62 16.05
C GLU A 128 24.68 -10.73 14.74
N VAL A 129 24.63 -9.65 13.95
CA VAL A 129 23.94 -9.58 12.66
C VAL A 129 24.87 -9.02 11.59
N TYR A 130 24.46 -9.11 10.33
CA TYR A 130 25.19 -8.51 9.22
C TYR A 130 24.23 -7.96 8.15
N PRO A 131 24.12 -6.63 7.96
CA PRO A 131 23.12 -5.98 7.08
C PRO A 131 23.18 -6.40 5.61
N HIS A 132 24.37 -6.64 5.04
CA HIS A 132 24.49 -7.01 3.63
C HIS A 132 23.81 -8.35 3.30
N PRO A 133 24.10 -9.48 4.00
CA PRO A 133 23.31 -10.69 3.89
C PRO A 133 21.82 -10.49 4.18
N ALA A 134 21.49 -9.69 5.19
CA ALA A 134 20.10 -9.47 5.57
C ALA A 134 19.31 -8.81 4.45
N THR A 135 19.83 -7.74 3.84
CA THR A 135 19.19 -7.05 2.72
C THR A 135 19.09 -7.93 1.48
N VAL A 136 20.10 -8.76 1.18
CA VAL A 136 20.05 -9.76 0.10
C VAL A 136 18.90 -10.73 0.30
N ALA A 137 18.75 -11.30 1.50
CA ALA A 137 17.71 -12.28 1.78
C ALA A 137 16.31 -11.64 1.86
N LEU A 138 16.18 -10.50 2.55
CA LEU A 138 14.89 -9.80 2.74
C LEU A 138 14.31 -9.29 1.42
N PHE A 139 15.15 -8.71 0.57
CA PHE A 139 14.72 -8.05 -0.66
C PHE A 139 15.07 -8.85 -1.91
N ARG A 140 15.52 -10.10 -1.73
CA ARG A 140 15.84 -11.05 -2.80
C ARG A 140 16.82 -10.47 -3.83
N LEU A 141 17.85 -9.77 -3.34
CA LEU A 141 18.80 -9.07 -4.21
C LEU A 141 19.82 -10.05 -4.80
N GLY A 142 19.98 -10.04 -6.13
CA GLY A 142 21.00 -10.85 -6.80
C GLY A 142 22.45 -10.43 -6.45
N ARG A 143 22.63 -9.22 -5.89
CA ARG A 143 23.88 -8.67 -5.31
C ARG A 143 23.59 -7.61 -4.25
N THR A 144 24.58 -7.30 -3.42
CA THR A 144 24.51 -6.17 -2.49
C THR A 144 24.36 -4.82 -3.20
N LEU A 145 23.51 -3.94 -2.65
CA LEU A 145 23.41 -2.53 -3.03
C LEU A 145 24.74 -1.81 -2.74
N LYS A 146 25.12 -0.85 -3.59
CA LYS A 146 26.43 -0.18 -3.52
C LYS A 146 26.41 1.16 -2.79
N TYR A 147 25.64 1.23 -1.71
CA TYR A 147 25.47 2.45 -0.90
C TYR A 147 26.64 2.75 0.04
N LYS A 148 27.31 1.72 0.62
CA LYS A 148 28.42 1.92 1.57
C LYS A 148 29.61 2.72 1.04
N ASP A 149 30.24 3.56 1.87
CA ASP A 149 31.45 4.27 1.43
C ASP A 149 32.61 3.31 1.13
N LYS A 150 33.09 3.34 -0.12
CA LYS A 150 34.30 2.64 -0.58
C LYS A 150 35.08 3.52 -1.55
N LYS A 151 36.41 3.32 -1.57
CA LYS A 151 37.32 4.01 -2.50
C LYS A 151 36.85 3.78 -3.95
N GLY A 152 36.73 4.88 -4.71
CA GLY A 152 36.29 4.85 -6.11
C GLY A 152 34.78 4.88 -6.35
N ARG A 153 33.94 4.81 -5.31
CA ARG A 153 32.48 4.99 -5.48
C ARG A 153 32.12 6.46 -5.68
N ASP A 154 31.19 6.72 -6.60
CA ASP A 154 30.63 8.05 -6.86
C ASP A 154 29.52 8.39 -5.83
N PRO A 155 29.49 9.61 -5.25
CA PRO A 155 28.48 9.99 -4.27
C PRO A 155 27.04 9.94 -4.79
N ALA A 156 26.79 10.26 -6.06
CA ALA A 156 25.43 10.22 -6.61
C ALA A 156 24.94 8.78 -6.77
N SER A 157 25.81 7.88 -7.23
CA SER A 157 25.52 6.43 -7.28
C SER A 157 25.26 5.85 -5.88
N MET A 158 26.09 6.21 -4.88
CA MET A 158 25.87 5.79 -3.49
C MET A 158 24.52 6.30 -2.95
N ARG A 159 24.19 7.56 -3.20
CA ARG A 159 22.91 8.16 -2.81
C ARG A 159 21.74 7.41 -3.42
N ALA A 160 21.80 7.11 -4.72
CA ALA A 160 20.73 6.37 -5.40
C ALA A 160 20.52 4.99 -4.76
N GLU A 161 21.59 4.22 -4.54
CA GLU A 161 21.53 2.90 -3.91
C GLU A 161 21.06 2.96 -2.44
N LEU A 162 21.38 4.03 -1.71
CA LEU A 162 20.90 4.24 -0.34
C LEU A 162 19.39 4.53 -0.32
N LEU A 163 18.90 5.40 -1.20
CA LEU A 163 17.47 5.70 -1.32
C LEU A 163 16.65 4.46 -1.72
N VAL A 164 17.24 3.57 -2.52
CA VAL A 164 16.65 2.27 -2.85
C VAL A 164 16.50 1.42 -1.59
N LEU A 165 17.54 1.30 -0.76
CA LEU A 165 17.46 0.59 0.50
C LEU A 165 16.37 1.19 1.41
N MET A 166 16.29 2.52 1.50
CA MET A 166 15.25 3.19 2.29
C MET A 166 13.83 2.88 1.79
N GLY A 167 13.61 2.89 0.47
CA GLY A 167 12.32 2.52 -0.13
C GLY A 167 11.97 1.04 0.07
N LEU A 168 12.96 0.15 0.02
CA LEU A 168 12.79 -1.27 0.34
C LEU A 168 12.37 -1.47 1.81
N LEU A 169 12.97 -0.72 2.74
CA LEU A 169 12.60 -0.74 4.16
C LEU A 169 11.19 -0.19 4.40
N GLU A 170 10.78 0.87 3.71
CA GLU A 170 9.40 1.39 3.76
C GLU A 170 8.37 0.36 3.26
N GLY A 171 8.75 -0.44 2.25
CA GLY A 171 7.91 -1.51 1.71
C GLY A 171 7.62 -2.65 2.70
N LEU A 172 8.43 -2.78 3.77
CA LEU A 172 8.21 -3.78 4.82
C LEU A 172 7.03 -3.44 5.75
N ALA A 173 6.34 -2.30 5.56
CA ALA A 173 5.10 -2.00 6.28
C ALA A 173 3.99 -3.03 6.02
N ALA A 174 4.04 -3.73 4.87
CA ALA A 174 3.11 -4.81 4.51
C ALA A 174 3.66 -6.21 4.81
N ALA A 175 4.86 -6.33 5.39
CA ALA A 175 5.44 -7.62 5.76
C ALA A 175 4.85 -8.14 7.09
N GLU A 176 5.11 -9.41 7.39
CA GLU A 176 4.73 -10.03 8.66
C GLU A 176 5.96 -10.62 9.36
N PRO A 177 6.42 -10.07 10.50
CA PRO A 177 5.94 -8.85 11.16
C PRO A 177 6.25 -7.57 10.34
N PRO A 178 5.46 -6.50 10.47
CA PRO A 178 5.68 -5.27 9.70
C PRO A 178 6.83 -4.43 10.27
N LEU A 179 7.46 -3.64 9.40
CA LEU A 179 8.37 -2.55 9.78
C LEU A 179 7.69 -1.21 9.45
N LEU A 180 7.38 -0.42 10.49
CA LEU A 180 6.66 0.85 10.34
C LEU A 180 7.61 2.04 10.57
N VAL A 181 8.17 2.56 9.48
CA VAL A 181 9.14 3.68 9.52
C VAL A 181 8.52 5.06 9.20
N ALA A 182 7.19 5.19 9.08
CA ALA A 182 6.52 6.42 8.62
C ALA A 182 6.57 7.64 9.58
N GLY A 183 7.52 7.68 10.52
CA GLY A 183 7.67 8.75 11.51
C GLY A 183 8.50 9.95 11.02
N PRO A 184 8.45 11.09 11.74
CA PRO A 184 9.19 12.31 11.38
C PRO A 184 10.71 12.12 11.37
N ALA A 185 11.25 11.25 12.21
CA ALA A 185 12.68 10.94 12.27
C ALA A 185 13.17 10.26 10.98
N TRP A 186 12.44 9.26 10.49
CA TRP A 186 12.76 8.60 9.22
C TRP A 186 12.59 9.54 8.03
N ALA A 187 11.54 10.38 8.02
CA ALA A 187 11.34 11.38 6.97
C ALA A 187 12.49 12.40 6.94
N ALA A 188 13.03 12.79 8.10
CA ALA A 188 14.22 13.64 8.19
C ALA A 188 15.47 12.94 7.65
N LEU A 189 15.66 11.66 8.01
CA LEU A 189 16.75 10.83 7.50
C LEU A 189 16.70 10.69 5.98
N ARG A 190 15.50 10.49 5.42
CA ARG A 190 15.29 10.41 3.97
C ARG A 190 15.64 11.73 3.26
N ARG A 191 15.17 12.86 3.77
CA ARG A 191 15.54 14.18 3.23
C ARG A 191 17.05 14.44 3.30
N ALA A 192 17.70 13.98 4.37
CA ALA A 192 19.15 14.06 4.49
C ALA A 192 19.85 13.21 3.41
N ALA A 193 19.33 12.01 3.11
CA ALA A 193 19.83 11.18 2.01
C ALA A 193 19.65 11.86 0.64
N GLU A 194 18.44 12.38 0.36
CA GLU A 194 18.08 13.03 -0.91
C GLU A 194 18.93 14.28 -1.18
N SER A 195 19.19 15.08 -0.15
CA SER A 195 19.96 16.33 -0.23
C SER A 195 21.48 16.15 -0.12
N ALA A 196 21.96 14.96 0.26
CA ALA A 196 23.38 14.72 0.44
C ALA A 196 24.16 14.87 -0.87
N THR A 197 25.23 15.65 -0.83
CA THR A 197 26.15 15.86 -1.96
C THR A 197 27.54 15.29 -1.70
N ARG A 198 27.86 15.00 -0.43
CA ARG A 198 29.16 14.50 0.02
C ARG A 198 29.03 13.12 0.62
N LYS A 199 30.08 12.29 0.45
CA LYS A 199 30.16 10.95 1.05
C LYS A 199 30.04 10.95 2.57
N SER A 200 30.60 11.97 3.23
CA SER A 200 30.53 12.10 4.68
C SER A 200 29.09 12.31 5.18
N GLU A 201 28.24 12.97 4.40
CA GLU A 201 26.81 13.15 4.72
C GLU A 201 26.07 11.83 4.53
N LEU A 202 26.31 11.15 3.40
CA LEU A 202 25.73 9.85 3.11
C LEU A 202 26.09 8.80 4.16
N ARG A 203 27.34 8.81 4.64
CA ARG A 203 27.81 7.85 5.64
C ARG A 203 27.01 7.93 6.95
N VAL A 204 26.71 9.14 7.42
CA VAL A 204 25.91 9.31 8.65
C VAL A 204 24.49 8.77 8.47
N VAL A 205 23.91 8.96 7.28
CA VAL A 205 22.58 8.43 6.94
C VAL A 205 22.64 6.90 6.84
N GLU A 206 23.61 6.38 6.10
CA GLU A 206 23.88 4.95 5.89
C GLU A 206 23.98 4.20 7.21
N ASP A 207 24.79 4.66 8.16
CA ASP A 207 24.99 3.98 9.44
C ASP A 207 23.66 3.86 10.21
N GLN A 208 22.82 4.90 10.15
CA GLN A 208 21.47 4.90 10.76
C GLN A 208 20.49 3.98 10.02
N VAL A 209 20.53 3.95 8.69
CA VAL A 209 19.69 3.05 7.88
C VAL A 209 20.03 1.59 8.13
N ASP A 210 21.33 1.24 8.24
CA ASP A 210 21.73 -0.12 8.57
C ASP A 210 21.41 -0.50 10.01
N ALA A 211 21.42 0.45 10.94
CA ALA A 211 20.89 0.23 12.28
C ALA A 211 19.40 -0.16 12.23
N VAL A 212 18.60 0.44 11.34
CA VAL A 212 17.19 0.03 11.13
C VAL A 212 17.10 -1.38 10.57
N VAL A 213 17.96 -1.77 9.63
CA VAL A 213 18.05 -3.17 9.14
C VAL A 213 18.35 -4.12 10.31
N CYS A 214 19.35 -3.79 11.14
CA CYS A 214 19.71 -4.59 12.32
C CYS A 214 18.55 -4.73 13.30
N ALA A 215 17.84 -3.64 13.59
CA ALA A 215 16.69 -3.63 14.49
C ALA A 215 15.55 -4.50 13.96
N TYR A 216 15.36 -4.52 12.63
CA TYR A 216 14.39 -5.41 12.01
C TYR A 216 14.80 -6.89 12.09
N VAL A 217 16.10 -7.21 11.95
CA VAL A 217 16.59 -8.58 12.22
C VAL A 217 16.37 -8.97 13.69
N ALA A 218 16.55 -8.04 14.64
CA ALA A 218 16.20 -8.26 16.05
C ALA A 218 14.70 -8.57 16.22
N LEU A 219 13.81 -7.83 15.54
CA LEU A 219 12.36 -8.10 15.53
C LEU A 219 12.04 -9.49 14.98
N LEU A 220 12.62 -9.85 13.83
CA LEU A 220 12.44 -11.19 13.25
C LEU A 220 12.93 -12.27 14.20
N SER A 221 14.06 -12.07 14.89
CA SER A 221 14.58 -13.07 15.84
C SER A 221 13.66 -13.31 17.03
N HIS A 222 12.80 -12.35 17.32
CA HIS A 222 11.83 -12.45 18.40
C HIS A 222 10.48 -13.00 17.93
N ARG A 223 9.98 -12.54 16.77
CA ARG A 223 8.62 -12.84 16.30
C ARG A 223 8.53 -13.95 15.26
N ALA A 224 9.59 -14.15 14.49
CA ALA A 224 9.63 -15.10 13.38
C ALA A 224 11.02 -15.76 13.28
N PRO A 225 11.52 -16.40 14.36
CA PRO A 225 12.86 -16.99 14.38
C PRO A 225 13.07 -18.06 13.30
N GLU A 226 12.01 -18.72 12.83
CA GLU A 226 12.02 -19.69 11.74
C GLU A 226 12.42 -19.09 10.38
N ARG A 227 12.33 -17.76 10.23
CA ARG A 227 12.77 -17.02 9.03
C ARG A 227 14.25 -16.64 9.06
N LEU A 228 14.98 -17.02 10.12
CA LEU A 228 16.38 -16.69 10.31
C LEU A 228 17.27 -17.94 10.31
N THR A 229 18.49 -17.77 9.81
CA THR A 229 19.57 -18.73 9.96
C THR A 229 20.59 -18.19 10.96
N THR A 230 21.02 -19.04 11.89
CA THR A 230 22.15 -18.76 12.79
C THR A 230 23.36 -19.55 12.32
N TYR A 231 24.33 -18.86 11.71
CA TYR A 231 25.59 -19.46 11.26
C TYR A 231 26.57 -19.58 12.43
N GLY A 232 27.29 -20.71 12.54
CA GLY A 232 28.26 -20.95 13.63
C GLY A 232 27.71 -21.72 14.83
N ASP A 233 26.52 -22.31 14.70
CA ASP A 233 25.87 -23.11 15.74
C ASP A 233 25.27 -24.41 15.15
N ASP A 234 26.05 -25.09 14.28
CA ASP A 234 25.58 -26.15 13.37
C ASP A 234 26.28 -27.51 13.58
N GLY A 235 26.19 -28.11 14.77
CA GLY A 235 26.55 -29.53 15.02
C GLY A 235 28.05 -29.90 14.90
N GLY A 236 28.84 -29.13 14.17
CA GLY A 236 30.30 -29.19 14.04
C GLY A 236 31.02 -27.92 14.51
N SER A 237 30.28 -26.91 14.96
CA SER A 237 30.79 -25.69 15.58
C SER A 237 29.93 -25.28 16.77
N SER A 238 30.50 -24.55 17.74
CA SER A 238 29.80 -24.04 18.92
C SER A 238 29.55 -22.55 18.76
N TRP A 239 28.38 -22.05 19.18
CA TRP A 239 28.08 -20.62 19.24
C TRP A 239 29.16 -19.82 20.02
N GLU A 240 29.86 -20.47 20.95
CA GLU A 240 30.96 -19.86 21.70
C GLU A 240 32.16 -19.44 20.84
N ASP A 241 32.33 -20.06 19.67
CA ASP A 241 33.35 -19.71 18.68
C ASP A 241 32.93 -18.52 17.79
N GLY A 242 31.73 -17.99 18.02
CA GLY A 242 31.10 -16.91 17.26
C GLY A 242 29.97 -17.40 16.38
N TYR A 243 28.92 -16.58 16.25
CA TYR A 243 27.76 -16.85 15.42
C TYR A 243 27.29 -15.58 14.70
N ILE A 244 26.56 -15.72 13.59
CA ILE A 244 25.92 -14.61 12.87
C ILE A 244 24.47 -14.98 12.58
N VAL A 245 23.55 -14.08 12.92
CA VAL A 245 22.12 -14.21 12.65
C VAL A 245 21.75 -13.34 11.45
N THR A 246 21.11 -13.93 10.45
CA THR A 246 20.58 -13.21 9.29
C THR A 246 19.32 -13.90 8.77
N PRO A 247 18.40 -13.17 8.10
CA PRO A 247 17.31 -13.79 7.36
C PRO A 247 17.79 -14.91 6.44
N THR A 248 17.06 -16.02 6.46
CA THR A 248 17.38 -17.23 5.70
C THR A 248 17.43 -16.92 4.22
N LEU A 249 18.52 -17.28 3.56
CA LEU A 249 18.66 -17.13 2.12
C LEU A 249 17.59 -17.96 1.41
N PRO A 250 16.72 -17.37 0.56
CA PRO A 250 15.74 -18.14 -0.20
C PRO A 250 16.42 -19.16 -1.12
N ALA A 251 15.96 -20.41 -1.09
CA ALA A 251 16.58 -21.51 -1.85
C ALA A 251 16.53 -21.29 -3.37
N ASP A 252 15.56 -20.53 -3.84
CA ASP A 252 15.34 -20.19 -5.25
C ASP A 252 16.13 -18.94 -5.69
N LEU A 253 16.80 -18.23 -4.79
CA LEU A 253 17.56 -17.04 -5.11
C LEU A 253 18.94 -17.39 -5.68
N SER A 254 19.20 -16.95 -6.91
CA SER A 254 20.47 -17.15 -7.61
C SER A 254 21.32 -15.87 -7.65
N PRO A 255 22.66 -15.97 -7.47
CA PRO A 255 23.55 -14.82 -7.58
C PRO A 255 23.71 -14.35 -9.02
N ARG A 256 23.80 -13.03 -9.20
CA ARG A 256 24.05 -12.42 -10.51
C ARG A 256 25.52 -12.61 -10.93
N ARG A 257 25.80 -13.13 -12.14
CA ARG A 257 27.18 -13.31 -12.66
C ARG A 257 27.88 -11.98 -12.97
N PRO A 258 29.21 -11.84 -12.76
CA PRO A 258 29.94 -10.64 -13.18
C PRO A 258 30.17 -10.73 -14.69
N GLY A 259 29.36 -10.01 -15.46
CA GLY A 259 29.50 -9.87 -16.90
C GLY A 259 29.18 -8.43 -17.31
N PRO A 260 29.59 -8.00 -18.52
CA PRO A 260 28.99 -6.81 -19.13
C PRO A 260 27.48 -7.03 -19.18
N ALA A 261 26.73 -5.94 -18.96
CA ALA A 261 25.27 -5.92 -18.92
C ALA A 261 24.66 -6.70 -20.11
N ASP A 262 24.27 -7.95 -19.89
CA ASP A 262 23.24 -8.59 -20.70
C ASP A 262 21.92 -7.95 -20.26
N GLY A 263 21.38 -7.11 -21.15
CA GLY A 263 20.40 -6.06 -20.87
C GLY A 263 18.97 -6.50 -20.50
N GLY A 264 18.80 -7.65 -19.85
CA GLY A 264 17.52 -8.14 -19.31
C GLY A 264 17.41 -8.10 -17.76
N GLU A 265 18.48 -8.45 -17.03
CA GLU A 265 18.46 -8.48 -15.56
C GLU A 265 19.00 -7.18 -14.91
N ASP A 266 19.88 -6.44 -15.61
CA ASP A 266 20.25 -5.07 -15.23
C ASP A 266 19.04 -4.15 -15.27
N THR A 267 18.21 -4.33 -16.29
CA THR A 267 16.94 -3.64 -16.51
C THR A 267 15.95 -3.89 -15.37
N VAL A 268 15.87 -5.12 -14.84
CA VAL A 268 15.01 -5.40 -13.68
C VAL A 268 15.50 -4.71 -12.41
N ALA A 269 16.80 -4.81 -12.10
CA ALA A 269 17.35 -4.14 -10.92
C ALA A 269 17.26 -2.61 -11.04
N GLU A 270 17.57 -2.06 -12.20
CA GLU A 270 17.42 -0.63 -12.51
C GLU A 270 15.96 -0.18 -12.44
N ALA A 271 15.04 -0.96 -13.00
CA ALA A 271 13.61 -0.72 -12.89
C ALA A 271 13.13 -0.71 -11.44
N VAL A 272 13.59 -1.66 -10.60
CA VAL A 272 13.23 -1.68 -9.18
C VAL A 272 13.79 -0.46 -8.46
N ARG A 273 15.02 -0.05 -8.77
CA ARG A 273 15.62 1.15 -8.18
C ARG A 273 14.85 2.40 -8.56
N GLU A 274 14.56 2.57 -9.84
CA GLU A 274 13.83 3.70 -10.38
C GLU A 274 12.37 3.72 -9.88
N TYR A 275 11.73 2.56 -9.76
CA TYR A 275 10.41 2.41 -9.16
C TYR A 275 10.42 2.85 -7.69
N ALA A 276 11.41 2.44 -6.90
CA ALA A 276 11.54 2.85 -5.50
C ALA A 276 11.73 4.36 -5.34
N LEU A 277 12.48 4.99 -6.25
CA LEU A 277 12.64 6.45 -6.29
C LEU A 277 11.31 7.15 -6.61
N ARG A 278 10.52 6.60 -7.54
CA ARG A 278 9.21 7.14 -7.96
C ARG A 278 8.07 6.82 -7.00
N HIS A 279 8.21 5.81 -6.15
CA HIS A 279 7.12 5.28 -5.32
C HIS A 279 6.35 6.34 -4.49
N PRO A 280 7.00 7.34 -3.85
CA PRO A 280 6.27 8.40 -3.14
C PRO A 280 5.35 9.23 -4.04
N GLU A 281 5.80 9.56 -5.25
CA GLU A 281 5.00 10.30 -6.23
C GLU A 281 3.89 9.44 -6.82
N LEU A 282 4.17 8.17 -7.13
CA LEU A 282 3.15 7.19 -7.54
C LEU A 282 2.07 7.02 -6.46
N SER A 283 2.43 7.08 -5.18
CA SER A 283 1.49 7.02 -4.05
C SER A 283 0.55 8.23 -4.01
N ARG A 284 1.08 9.43 -4.28
CA ARG A 284 0.25 10.64 -4.43
C ARG A 284 -0.65 10.56 -5.65
N GLY A 285 -0.10 10.11 -6.79
CA GLY A 285 -0.87 9.88 -8.02
C GLY A 285 -2.03 8.90 -7.82
N GLY A 286 -1.83 7.84 -7.03
CA GLY A 286 -2.88 6.90 -6.68
C GLY A 286 -4.02 7.54 -5.87
N ALA A 287 -3.72 8.40 -4.91
CA ALA A 287 -4.75 9.13 -4.16
C ALA A 287 -5.56 10.07 -5.07
N LEU A 288 -4.91 10.73 -6.02
CA LEU A 288 -5.55 11.61 -6.99
C LEU A 288 -6.42 10.85 -7.99
N ALA A 289 -5.96 9.67 -8.43
CA ALA A 289 -6.77 8.81 -9.30
C ALA A 289 -8.05 8.36 -8.60
N VAL A 290 -8.00 8.06 -7.29
CA VAL A 290 -9.19 7.78 -6.48
C VAL A 290 -10.14 8.97 -6.44
N ASP A 291 -9.62 10.18 -6.16
CA ASP A 291 -10.42 11.40 -6.14
C ASP A 291 -11.11 11.67 -7.49
N LEU A 292 -10.37 11.58 -8.59
CA LEU A 292 -10.89 11.75 -9.94
C LEU A 292 -12.02 10.76 -10.24
N VAL A 293 -11.77 9.47 -10.00
CA VAL A 293 -12.78 8.43 -10.25
C VAL A 293 -14.02 8.67 -9.39
N THR A 294 -13.83 8.99 -8.11
CA THR A 294 -14.94 9.30 -7.19
C THR A 294 -15.79 10.46 -7.71
N ARG A 295 -15.15 11.58 -8.09
CA ARG A 295 -15.85 12.75 -8.66
C ARG A 295 -16.62 12.41 -9.93
N VAL A 296 -16.01 11.67 -10.87
CA VAL A 296 -16.67 11.27 -12.11
C VAL A 296 -17.92 10.42 -11.83
N LEU A 297 -17.83 9.45 -10.90
CA LEU A 297 -18.97 8.60 -10.54
C LEU A 297 -20.08 9.38 -9.85
N ASP A 298 -19.72 10.27 -8.91
CA ASP A 298 -20.66 11.10 -8.18
C ASP A 298 -21.36 12.11 -9.11
N GLU A 299 -20.63 12.69 -10.07
CA GLU A 299 -21.17 13.61 -11.08
C GLU A 299 -22.19 12.93 -12.00
N ALA A 300 -21.92 11.69 -12.39
CA ALA A 300 -22.84 10.89 -13.19
C ALA A 300 -23.99 10.27 -12.37
N GLY A 301 -23.96 10.40 -11.03
CA GLY A 301 -24.95 9.81 -10.15
C GLY A 301 -24.95 8.28 -10.13
N ILE A 302 -23.80 7.65 -10.42
CA ILE A 302 -23.65 6.20 -10.39
C ILE A 302 -23.50 5.74 -8.94
N ASN A 303 -24.24 4.69 -8.54
CA ASN A 303 -24.05 4.09 -7.23
C ASN A 303 -22.89 3.11 -7.22
N TYR A 304 -22.04 3.24 -6.21
CA TYR A 304 -20.99 2.31 -5.87
C TYR A 304 -20.98 2.10 -4.35
N LEU A 305 -20.43 0.97 -3.90
CA LEU A 305 -20.18 0.67 -2.50
C LEU A 305 -18.94 1.42 -1.99
N THR A 306 -17.81 1.29 -2.71
CA THR A 306 -16.53 1.94 -2.36
C THR A 306 -15.68 2.22 -3.59
N VAL A 307 -14.94 3.33 -3.56
CA VAL A 307 -13.77 3.56 -4.41
C VAL A 307 -12.53 3.58 -3.51
N THR A 308 -11.54 2.73 -3.81
CA THR A 308 -10.30 2.65 -3.03
C THR A 308 -9.09 2.62 -3.95
N GLY A 309 -7.92 3.05 -3.47
CA GLY A 309 -6.68 3.07 -4.25
C GLY A 309 -5.54 2.41 -3.50
N ARG A 310 -4.63 1.80 -4.25
CA ARG A 310 -3.37 1.29 -3.72
C ARG A 310 -2.24 1.50 -4.74
N THR A 311 -1.08 1.87 -4.23
CA THR A 311 0.17 1.84 -4.99
C THR A 311 0.91 0.56 -4.65
N LYS A 312 1.45 -0.11 -5.67
CA LYS A 312 2.14 -1.38 -5.49
C LYS A 312 3.42 -1.16 -4.67
N SER A 313 3.67 -2.01 -3.67
CA SER A 313 4.90 -1.91 -2.89
C SER A 313 6.13 -2.18 -3.77
N VAL A 314 7.29 -1.63 -3.40
CA VAL A 314 8.56 -1.90 -4.09
C VAL A 314 8.89 -3.39 -4.10
N ALA A 315 8.61 -4.10 -2.99
CA ALA A 315 8.83 -5.54 -2.89
C ALA A 315 7.93 -6.33 -3.86
N SER A 316 6.64 -6.00 -3.93
CA SER A 316 5.71 -6.65 -4.86
C SER A 316 6.00 -6.29 -6.33
N PHE A 317 6.53 -5.09 -6.59
CA PHE A 317 7.01 -4.71 -7.92
C PHE A 317 8.25 -5.53 -8.30
N ALA A 318 9.23 -5.65 -7.41
CA ALA A 318 10.43 -6.46 -7.63
C ALA A 318 10.08 -7.94 -7.87
N GLU A 319 9.17 -8.50 -7.06
CA GLU A 319 8.69 -9.88 -7.24
C GLU A 319 8.11 -10.07 -8.65
N LYS A 320 7.24 -9.15 -9.12
CA LYS A 320 6.70 -9.20 -10.48
C LYS A 320 7.77 -9.04 -11.55
N ALA A 321 8.66 -8.06 -11.40
CA ALA A 321 9.71 -7.75 -12.36
C ALA A 321 10.66 -8.94 -12.59
N THR A 322 10.82 -9.82 -11.59
CA THR A 322 11.62 -11.04 -11.70
C THR A 322 10.86 -12.27 -12.21
N ARG A 323 9.56 -12.17 -12.49
CA ARG A 323 8.77 -13.34 -12.97
C ARG A 323 9.26 -13.78 -14.34
N THR A 324 9.42 -15.09 -14.49
CA THR A 324 9.82 -15.71 -15.74
C THR A 324 8.77 -16.70 -16.21
N ARG A 325 8.65 -16.87 -17.53
CA ARG A 325 7.85 -17.91 -18.19
C ARG A 325 8.70 -18.54 -19.27
N ASP A 326 8.79 -19.87 -19.24
CA ASP A 326 9.60 -20.65 -20.19
C ASP A 326 11.08 -20.22 -20.27
N GLY A 327 11.61 -19.69 -19.16
CA GLY A 327 12.99 -19.23 -19.04
C GLY A 327 13.24 -17.76 -19.45
N GLU A 328 12.22 -17.05 -19.94
CA GLU A 328 12.31 -15.63 -20.31
C GLU A 328 11.56 -14.74 -19.31
N LEU A 329 11.98 -13.48 -19.18
CA LEU A 329 11.30 -12.51 -18.33
C LEU A 329 9.89 -12.24 -18.85
N LEU A 330 8.91 -12.33 -17.95
CA LEU A 330 7.51 -12.02 -18.26
C LEU A 330 7.34 -10.51 -18.56
N TYR A 331 8.18 -9.68 -17.96
CA TYR A 331 8.20 -8.22 -18.13
C TYR A 331 9.61 -7.77 -18.50
N PRO A 332 9.97 -7.73 -19.80
CA PRO A 332 11.28 -7.29 -20.26
C PRO A 332 11.62 -5.83 -19.89
N ASP A 333 10.61 -4.95 -19.85
CA ASP A 333 10.71 -3.59 -19.34
C ASP A 333 9.74 -3.41 -18.17
N PRO A 334 10.13 -3.73 -16.92
CA PRO A 334 9.19 -3.76 -15.80
C PRO A 334 8.54 -2.42 -15.49
N LEU A 335 9.22 -1.29 -15.72
CA LEU A 335 8.64 0.05 -15.46
C LEU A 335 7.50 0.39 -16.41
N ARG A 336 7.53 -0.18 -17.62
CA ARG A 336 6.50 0.03 -18.63
C ARG A 336 5.46 -1.09 -18.64
N ASP A 337 5.92 -2.33 -18.59
CA ASP A 337 5.10 -3.52 -18.81
C ASP A 337 4.28 -3.90 -17.56
N ILE A 338 4.73 -3.55 -16.35
CA ILE A 338 3.93 -3.69 -15.12
C ILE A 338 3.00 -2.49 -15.04
N THR A 339 1.77 -2.65 -15.51
CA THR A 339 0.78 -1.57 -15.60
C THR A 339 -0.02 -1.33 -14.31
N ASP A 340 0.02 -2.26 -13.35
CA ASP A 340 -0.69 -2.17 -12.07
C ASP A 340 0.17 -1.54 -10.95
N GLN A 341 1.01 -0.56 -11.31
CA GLN A 341 1.80 0.23 -10.36
C GLN A 341 0.90 1.11 -9.48
N VAL A 342 -0.13 1.69 -10.08
CA VAL A 342 -1.23 2.40 -9.41
C VAL A 342 -2.52 1.64 -9.73
N GLY A 343 -3.21 1.18 -8.69
CA GLY A 343 -4.48 0.47 -8.81
C GLY A 343 -5.60 1.23 -8.12
N VAL A 344 -6.70 1.46 -8.83
CA VAL A 344 -7.97 1.94 -8.26
C VAL A 344 -8.97 0.80 -8.31
N ARG A 345 -9.81 0.66 -7.29
CA ARG A 345 -10.86 -0.35 -7.22
C ARG A 345 -12.20 0.31 -6.99
N VAL A 346 -13.12 0.09 -7.90
CA VAL A 346 -14.52 0.51 -7.81
C VAL A 346 -15.35 -0.74 -7.54
N VAL A 347 -16.01 -0.77 -6.38
CA VAL A 347 -16.92 -1.85 -6.01
C VAL A 347 -18.36 -1.35 -6.18
N THR A 348 -19.13 -1.95 -7.06
CA THR A 348 -20.55 -1.69 -7.31
C THR A 348 -21.43 -2.78 -6.69
N TYR A 349 -22.75 -2.65 -6.80
CA TYR A 349 -23.67 -3.62 -6.21
C TYR A 349 -24.00 -4.78 -7.14
N VAL A 350 -24.22 -4.51 -8.43
CA VAL A 350 -24.59 -5.53 -9.41
C VAL A 350 -23.87 -5.33 -10.73
N HIS A 351 -23.96 -6.35 -11.58
CA HIS A 351 -23.19 -6.42 -12.83
C HIS A 351 -23.47 -5.26 -13.79
N SER A 352 -24.72 -4.82 -13.96
CA SER A 352 -25.00 -3.73 -14.91
C SER A 352 -24.39 -2.38 -14.51
N ASP A 353 -24.08 -2.18 -13.22
CA ASP A 353 -23.36 -0.97 -12.76
C ASP A 353 -21.88 -1.03 -13.15
N VAL A 354 -21.29 -2.24 -13.23
CA VAL A 354 -19.91 -2.42 -13.71
C VAL A 354 -19.78 -1.90 -15.14
N ALA A 355 -20.73 -2.26 -16.00
CA ALA A 355 -20.77 -1.77 -17.39
C ALA A 355 -20.96 -0.25 -17.46
N ALA A 356 -21.90 0.30 -16.69
CA ALA A 356 -22.15 1.74 -16.65
C ALA A 356 -20.92 2.54 -16.18
N VAL A 357 -20.22 2.07 -15.13
CA VAL A 357 -18.96 2.66 -14.66
C VAL A 357 -17.89 2.61 -15.76
N ALA A 358 -17.73 1.45 -16.41
CA ALA A 358 -16.71 1.27 -17.42
C ALA A 358 -16.90 2.22 -18.61
N ASP A 359 -18.11 2.29 -19.14
CA ASP A 359 -18.47 3.16 -20.26
C ASP A 359 -18.36 4.65 -19.89
N LEU A 360 -18.76 5.02 -18.66
CA LEU A 360 -18.64 6.38 -18.17
C LEU A 360 -17.17 6.79 -18.11
N LEU A 361 -16.32 5.99 -17.45
CA LEU A 361 -14.89 6.27 -17.36
C LEU A 361 -14.27 6.34 -18.77
N ALA A 362 -14.64 5.43 -19.67
CA ALA A 362 -14.18 5.45 -21.05
C ALA A 362 -14.56 6.72 -21.84
N SER A 363 -15.62 7.42 -21.43
CA SER A 363 -15.99 8.73 -22.01
C SER A 363 -15.25 9.92 -21.38
N GLN A 364 -14.71 9.75 -20.17
CA GLN A 364 -14.11 10.83 -19.38
C GLN A 364 -12.59 10.81 -19.41
N VAL A 365 -11.97 9.65 -19.57
CA VAL A 365 -10.52 9.48 -19.59
C VAL A 365 -10.07 8.68 -20.80
N THR A 366 -8.81 8.85 -21.18
CA THR A 366 -8.20 8.03 -22.25
C THR A 366 -8.02 6.61 -21.74
N VAL A 367 -8.75 5.66 -22.31
CA VAL A 367 -8.60 4.22 -22.03
C VAL A 367 -7.57 3.63 -22.98
N LEU A 368 -6.51 3.07 -22.42
CA LEU A 368 -5.43 2.39 -23.13
C LEU A 368 -5.72 0.91 -23.35
N ASP A 369 -6.43 0.28 -22.42
CA ASP A 369 -6.82 -1.14 -22.47
C ASP A 369 -8.11 -1.37 -21.66
N ASP A 370 -8.98 -2.28 -22.11
CA ASP A 370 -10.23 -2.67 -21.44
C ASP A 370 -10.42 -4.18 -21.51
N ARG A 371 -10.32 -4.83 -20.35
CA ARG A 371 -10.32 -6.28 -20.22
C ARG A 371 -11.43 -6.75 -19.31
N ASP A 372 -12.33 -7.57 -19.87
CA ASP A 372 -13.30 -8.33 -19.08
C ASP A 372 -12.72 -9.69 -18.72
N MET A 373 -12.21 -9.79 -17.51
CA MET A 373 -11.53 -10.98 -17.03
C MET A 373 -12.48 -12.17 -16.86
N GLY A 374 -13.77 -11.92 -16.64
CA GLY A 374 -14.78 -12.99 -16.58
C GLY A 374 -14.94 -13.64 -17.96
N SER A 375 -15.05 -12.80 -18.99
CA SER A 375 -15.13 -13.25 -20.38
C SER A 375 -13.86 -13.97 -20.84
N GLU A 376 -12.68 -13.47 -20.46
CA GLU A 376 -11.40 -14.12 -20.76
C GLU A 376 -11.27 -15.49 -20.08
N THR A 377 -11.59 -15.57 -18.78
CA THR A 377 -11.55 -16.84 -18.02
C THR A 377 -12.51 -17.87 -18.63
N ALA A 378 -13.71 -17.43 -19.00
CA ALA A 378 -14.70 -18.28 -19.66
C ALA A 378 -14.23 -18.79 -21.04
N ALA A 379 -13.55 -17.94 -21.83
CA ALA A 379 -12.97 -18.33 -23.11
C ALA A 379 -11.84 -19.37 -22.97
N GLU A 380 -11.13 -19.36 -21.83
CA GLU A 380 -10.13 -20.39 -21.47
C GLU A 380 -10.76 -21.68 -20.90
N GLY A 381 -12.10 -21.79 -20.89
CA GLY A 381 -12.82 -22.94 -20.36
C GLY A 381 -12.75 -23.06 -18.84
N ARG A 382 -12.41 -21.97 -18.15
CA ARG A 382 -12.32 -21.88 -16.70
C ARG A 382 -13.47 -21.01 -16.17
N PHE A 383 -13.93 -21.30 -14.97
CA PHE A 383 -14.82 -20.43 -14.22
C PHE A 383 -14.08 -20.03 -12.95
N GLY A 384 -13.91 -18.73 -12.70
CA GLY A 384 -13.31 -18.27 -11.44
C GLY A 384 -12.35 -17.10 -11.49
N TYR A 385 -12.73 -15.98 -12.08
CA TYR A 385 -12.28 -14.64 -11.68
C TYR A 385 -13.04 -13.62 -12.55
N ALA A 386 -14.00 -12.91 -11.98
CA ALA A 386 -14.81 -11.93 -12.70
C ALA A 386 -14.49 -10.51 -12.21
N SER A 387 -13.94 -9.69 -13.11
CA SER A 387 -13.64 -8.28 -12.89
C SER A 387 -13.48 -7.60 -14.24
N ARG A 388 -13.89 -6.34 -14.36
CA ARG A 388 -13.52 -5.51 -15.51
C ARG A 388 -12.32 -4.64 -15.16
N HIS A 389 -11.29 -4.65 -15.99
CA HIS A 389 -10.05 -3.92 -15.77
C HIS A 389 -9.89 -2.88 -16.89
N LEU A 390 -9.88 -1.60 -16.51
CA LEU A 390 -9.52 -0.51 -17.41
C LEU A 390 -8.09 -0.07 -17.11
N LEU A 391 -7.25 0.03 -18.13
CA LEU A 391 -5.99 0.75 -18.05
C LEU A 391 -6.23 2.15 -18.60
N VAL A 392 -6.06 3.18 -17.77
CA VAL A 392 -6.37 4.56 -18.15
C VAL A 392 -5.13 5.44 -18.07
N GLU A 393 -5.05 6.44 -18.95
CA GLU A 393 -4.09 7.53 -18.82
C GLU A 393 -4.62 8.61 -17.87
N LEU A 394 -3.77 9.06 -16.95
CA LEU A 394 -4.05 10.19 -16.08
C LEU A 394 -3.70 11.48 -16.84
N ASP A 395 -4.70 12.18 -17.38
CA ASP A 395 -4.52 13.39 -18.20
C ASP A 395 -3.84 14.53 -17.40
N PRO A 396 -2.60 14.93 -17.76
CA PRO A 396 -1.88 15.99 -17.08
C PRO A 396 -2.61 17.34 -17.14
N ALA A 397 -3.32 17.66 -18.21
CA ALA A 397 -3.98 18.96 -18.38
C ALA A 397 -5.17 19.15 -17.42
N ARG A 398 -5.84 18.05 -17.02
CA ARG A 398 -6.86 18.04 -15.97
C ARG A 398 -6.28 18.02 -14.55
N LEU A 399 -5.00 17.62 -14.42
CA LEU A 399 -4.25 17.59 -13.16
C LEU A 399 -3.45 18.89 -12.91
N GLU A 400 -3.19 19.68 -13.95
CA GLU A 400 -2.50 20.99 -13.90
C GLU A 400 -3.24 22.03 -13.05
N GLN A 401 -4.56 21.92 -12.88
CA GLN A 401 -5.34 22.78 -11.97
C GLN A 401 -5.03 22.57 -10.48
N GLN A 402 -4.26 21.53 -10.12
CA GLN A 402 -3.89 21.17 -8.75
C GLN A 402 -2.38 21.27 -8.45
N ASP A 403 -1.59 21.92 -9.31
CA ASP A 403 -0.15 22.16 -9.11
C ASP A 403 0.72 20.87 -9.12
N LEU A 404 0.44 19.96 -10.07
CA LEU A 404 0.96 18.57 -10.08
C LEU A 404 1.79 18.21 -11.33
N ALA A 405 2.62 19.14 -11.80
CA ALA A 405 3.39 19.04 -13.04
C ALA A 405 4.43 17.88 -13.16
N PRO A 406 4.74 17.07 -12.14
CA PRO A 406 5.51 15.84 -12.36
C PRO A 406 4.87 14.59 -11.74
N LEU A 407 3.64 14.24 -12.13
CA LEU A 407 3.18 12.87 -11.89
C LEU A 407 3.82 11.93 -12.93
N HIS A 408 4.80 11.14 -12.50
CA HIS A 408 5.37 10.06 -13.33
C HIS A 408 4.39 8.89 -13.54
N ALA A 409 3.35 8.77 -12.71
CA ALA A 409 2.22 7.88 -12.98
C ALA A 409 1.41 8.43 -14.15
N ARG A 410 1.75 8.02 -15.37
CA ARG A 410 0.90 8.30 -16.54
C ARG A 410 -0.29 7.35 -16.63
N VAL A 411 -0.23 6.19 -15.97
CA VAL A 411 -1.25 5.16 -16.09
C VAL A 411 -1.74 4.66 -14.73
N ALA A 412 -3.03 4.36 -14.66
CA ALA A 412 -3.65 3.69 -13.53
C ALA A 412 -4.52 2.53 -14.02
N GLN A 413 -4.49 1.41 -13.30
CA GLN A 413 -5.39 0.29 -13.54
C GLN A 413 -6.62 0.42 -12.65
N ILE A 414 -7.79 0.63 -13.23
CA ILE A 414 -9.08 0.68 -12.55
C ILE A 414 -9.74 -0.69 -12.63
N GLN A 415 -9.96 -1.34 -11.49
CA GLN A 415 -10.66 -2.60 -11.36
C GLN A 415 -12.09 -2.34 -10.92
N ILE A 416 -13.06 -2.69 -11.75
CA ILE A 416 -14.49 -2.49 -11.49
C ILE A 416 -15.11 -3.85 -11.24
N ARG A 417 -15.79 -3.99 -10.09
CA ARG A 417 -16.33 -5.27 -9.61
C ARG A 417 -17.65 -5.08 -8.89
N THR A 418 -18.48 -6.11 -8.85
CA THR A 418 -19.59 -6.19 -7.88
C THR A 418 -19.06 -6.49 -6.47
N VAL A 419 -19.89 -6.30 -5.46
CA VAL A 419 -19.58 -6.67 -4.07
C VAL A 419 -19.27 -8.17 -3.92
N LEU A 420 -19.99 -9.02 -4.65
CA LEU A 420 -19.76 -10.47 -4.62
C LEU A 420 -18.45 -10.87 -5.31
N GLN A 421 -18.15 -10.26 -6.46
CA GLN A 421 -16.87 -10.43 -7.16
C GLN A 421 -15.69 -9.95 -6.30
N HIS A 422 -15.87 -8.84 -5.59
CA HIS A 422 -14.86 -8.32 -4.67
C HIS A 422 -14.62 -9.30 -3.51
N ALA A 423 -15.68 -9.79 -2.86
CA ALA A 423 -15.57 -10.75 -1.76
C ALA A 423 -14.83 -12.02 -2.20
N TRP A 424 -15.20 -12.60 -3.34
CA TRP A 424 -14.55 -13.80 -3.88
C TRP A 424 -13.04 -13.58 -4.08
N ALA A 425 -12.67 -12.46 -4.72
CA ALA A 425 -11.29 -12.20 -5.07
C ALA A 425 -10.39 -11.87 -3.86
N GLU A 426 -10.93 -11.25 -2.81
CA GLU A 426 -10.16 -11.07 -1.57
C GLU A 426 -9.89 -12.41 -0.87
N PHE A 427 -10.88 -13.30 -0.81
CA PHE A 427 -10.70 -14.66 -0.26
C PHE A 427 -9.70 -15.49 -1.07
N GLU A 428 -9.81 -15.47 -2.39
CA GLU A 428 -8.91 -16.21 -3.27
C GLU A 428 -7.47 -15.67 -3.15
N HIS A 429 -7.30 -14.35 -3.21
CA HIS A 429 -6.00 -13.72 -3.09
C HIS A 429 -5.35 -14.02 -1.73
N ASP A 430 -6.07 -13.92 -0.62
CA ASP A 430 -5.53 -14.21 0.69
C ASP A 430 -5.06 -15.66 0.84
N ILE A 431 -5.85 -16.63 0.35
CA ILE A 431 -5.49 -18.05 0.44
C ILE A 431 -4.29 -18.38 -0.45
N ARG A 432 -4.24 -17.82 -1.67
CA ARG A 432 -3.14 -18.07 -2.61
C ARG A 432 -1.86 -17.28 -2.29
N TYR A 433 -1.96 -16.12 -1.66
CA TYR A 433 -0.82 -15.24 -1.36
C TYR A 433 -0.24 -15.47 0.04
N LYS A 434 -1.08 -15.71 1.06
CA LYS A 434 -0.62 -15.95 2.44
C LYS A 434 -0.37 -17.42 2.76
N GLY A 435 -0.75 -18.34 1.87
CA GLY A 435 -0.57 -19.78 2.06
C GLY A 435 0.25 -20.43 0.95
N THR A 436 1.25 -21.23 1.31
CA THR A 436 1.73 -22.31 0.44
C THR A 436 0.66 -23.40 0.50
N ILE A 437 -0.28 -23.40 -0.45
CA ILE A 437 -1.29 -24.46 -0.53
C ILE A 437 -0.55 -25.77 -0.76
N PRO A 438 -0.62 -26.76 0.15
CA PRO A 438 -0.02 -28.07 -0.06
C PRO A 438 -0.52 -28.66 -1.39
N GLU A 439 0.36 -29.28 -2.18
CA GLU A 439 0.00 -29.82 -3.51
C GLU A 439 -1.19 -30.78 -3.45
N GLU A 440 -1.35 -31.50 -2.34
CA GLU A 440 -2.47 -32.42 -2.09
C GLU A 440 -3.86 -31.73 -2.03
N HIS A 441 -3.90 -30.44 -1.67
CA HIS A 441 -5.14 -29.67 -1.53
C HIS A 441 -5.42 -28.74 -2.72
N ALA A 442 -4.42 -28.45 -3.55
CA ALA A 442 -4.53 -27.49 -4.65
C ALA A 442 -5.72 -27.75 -5.57
N ARG A 443 -5.91 -29.00 -6.01
CA ARG A 443 -7.02 -29.38 -6.91
C ARG A 443 -8.41 -29.25 -6.27
N ASP A 444 -8.56 -29.61 -4.99
CA ASP A 444 -9.86 -29.47 -4.33
C ASP A 444 -10.19 -28.01 -4.07
N PHE A 445 -9.20 -27.19 -3.71
CA PHE A 445 -9.37 -25.74 -3.53
C PHE A 445 -9.72 -25.06 -4.85
N ASP A 446 -9.02 -25.35 -5.95
CA ASP A 446 -9.37 -24.82 -7.27
C ASP A 446 -10.83 -25.15 -7.62
N ARG A 447 -11.25 -26.42 -7.43
CA ARG A 447 -12.64 -26.83 -7.67
C ARG A 447 -13.64 -26.05 -6.80
N ARG A 448 -13.34 -25.84 -5.51
CA ARG A 448 -14.22 -25.09 -4.60
C ARG A 448 -14.32 -23.61 -4.98
N PHE A 449 -13.20 -22.99 -5.35
CA PHE A 449 -13.19 -21.61 -5.82
C PHE A 449 -14.02 -21.44 -7.10
N THR A 450 -13.91 -22.37 -8.04
CA THR A 450 -14.76 -22.42 -9.24
C THR A 450 -16.25 -22.56 -8.89
N LEU A 451 -16.62 -23.46 -7.98
CA LEU A 451 -18.02 -23.62 -7.55
C LEU A 451 -18.55 -22.36 -6.85
N ALA A 452 -17.74 -21.74 -6.00
CA ALA A 452 -18.09 -20.49 -5.33
C ALA A 452 -18.28 -19.36 -6.33
N ALA A 453 -17.43 -19.26 -7.37
CA ALA A 453 -17.58 -18.26 -8.42
C ALA A 453 -18.93 -18.42 -9.15
N GLY A 454 -19.32 -19.64 -9.51
CA GLY A 454 -20.61 -19.90 -10.16
C GLY A 454 -21.81 -19.56 -9.27
N LEU A 455 -21.74 -19.84 -7.96
CA LEU A 455 -22.80 -19.47 -7.01
C LEU A 455 -22.96 -17.95 -6.92
N LEU A 456 -21.85 -17.21 -6.86
CA LEU A 456 -21.86 -15.76 -6.76
C LEU A 456 -22.35 -15.10 -8.05
N GLU A 457 -22.01 -15.66 -9.21
CA GLU A 457 -22.53 -15.20 -10.49
C GLU A 457 -24.06 -15.37 -10.58
N LEU A 458 -24.59 -16.52 -10.15
CA LEU A 458 -26.04 -16.72 -10.05
C LEU A 458 -26.68 -15.72 -9.08
N ALA A 459 -26.07 -15.46 -7.93
CA ALA A 459 -26.58 -14.48 -6.99
C ALA A 459 -26.59 -13.05 -7.57
N ASP A 460 -25.54 -12.64 -8.30
CA ASP A 460 -25.49 -11.35 -8.99
C ASP A 460 -26.57 -11.22 -10.08
N GLN A 461 -26.90 -12.32 -10.79
CA GLN A 461 -28.01 -12.36 -11.75
C GLN A 461 -29.37 -12.19 -11.07
N GLU A 462 -29.60 -12.86 -9.93
CA GLU A 462 -30.83 -12.71 -9.16
C GLU A 462 -30.98 -11.29 -8.61
N PHE A 463 -29.91 -10.69 -8.07
CA PHE A 463 -29.94 -9.29 -7.63
C PHE A 463 -30.21 -8.31 -8.78
N SER A 464 -29.65 -8.57 -9.96
CA SER A 464 -29.92 -7.78 -11.16
C SER A 464 -31.40 -7.88 -11.57
N THR A 465 -31.96 -9.09 -11.56
CA THR A 465 -33.37 -9.36 -11.89
C THR A 465 -34.32 -8.70 -10.90
N ILE A 466 -34.07 -8.83 -9.59
CA ILE A 466 -34.85 -8.16 -8.54
C ILE A 466 -34.86 -6.65 -8.79
N ARG A 467 -33.70 -6.08 -9.12
CA ARG A 467 -33.56 -4.64 -9.37
C ARG A 467 -34.32 -4.19 -10.61
N GLU A 468 -34.28 -4.96 -11.70
CA GLU A 468 -35.01 -4.65 -12.92
C GLU A 468 -36.53 -4.73 -12.71
N ARG A 469 -37.01 -5.74 -11.96
CA ARG A 469 -38.44 -5.86 -11.63
C ARG A 469 -38.94 -4.71 -10.76
N LEU A 470 -38.16 -4.28 -9.77
CA LEU A 470 -38.51 -3.12 -8.95
C LEU A 470 -38.58 -1.82 -9.76
N ARG A 471 -37.78 -1.68 -10.83
CA ARG A 471 -37.89 -0.56 -11.78
C ARG A 471 -39.13 -0.67 -12.67
N GLY A 472 -39.48 -1.88 -13.11
CA GLY A 472 -40.62 -2.15 -14.00
C GLY A 472 -42.00 -2.13 -13.33
N SER A 473 -42.10 -2.46 -12.03
CA SER A 473 -43.38 -2.47 -11.29
C SER A 473 -43.93 -1.10 -10.93
N SER A 474 -43.17 -0.03 -11.15
CA SER A 474 -43.59 1.36 -10.93
C SER A 474 -44.53 1.91 -12.02
N GLN A 475 -45.10 1.05 -12.87
CA GLN A 475 -45.98 1.42 -14.00
C GLN A 475 -47.49 1.45 -13.69
N ASP A 476 -47.94 1.20 -12.45
CA ASP A 476 -49.36 1.34 -12.07
C ASP A 476 -49.55 2.42 -10.99
N PRO A 477 -50.14 3.59 -11.31
CA PRO A 477 -50.56 4.55 -10.31
C PRO A 477 -51.82 4.03 -9.64
N THR A 478 -51.68 3.41 -8.47
CA THR A 478 -52.83 3.16 -7.58
C THR A 478 -52.97 4.33 -6.61
N PRO A 479 -54.08 5.08 -6.65
CA PRO A 479 -54.35 6.13 -5.67
C PRO A 479 -55.01 5.47 -4.46
N ASP A 480 -54.23 5.01 -3.49
CA ASP A 480 -54.80 4.70 -2.18
C ASP A 480 -54.05 5.40 -1.06
N ARG A 481 -54.77 6.39 -0.52
CA ARG A 481 -54.53 7.05 0.75
C ARG A 481 -54.48 5.98 1.84
N VAL A 482 -53.33 5.78 2.45
CA VAL A 482 -53.26 5.12 3.76
C VAL A 482 -52.65 6.11 4.73
N GLY A 483 -53.48 6.55 5.68
CA GLY A 483 -53.09 7.44 6.76
C GLY A 483 -51.98 6.81 7.59
N HIS A 484 -50.97 7.62 7.89
CA HIS A 484 -50.07 7.36 9.00
C HIS A 484 -50.51 8.25 10.17
N GLU A 485 -50.72 7.62 11.32
CA GLU A 485 -50.86 8.31 12.60
C GLU A 485 -49.55 9.04 12.93
N PRO A 486 -49.61 10.19 13.63
CA PRO A 486 -48.43 11.00 13.89
C PRO A 486 -47.66 10.43 15.08
N ASP A 487 -46.56 9.73 14.82
CA ASP A 487 -45.55 9.43 15.85
C ASP A 487 -44.69 10.68 16.11
N GLU A 488 -44.31 10.83 17.38
CA GLU A 488 -43.72 12.01 18.03
C GLU A 488 -42.48 12.65 17.33
N PRO A 489 -42.29 13.99 17.47
CA PRO A 489 -41.37 14.76 16.64
C PRO A 489 -39.91 14.52 17.03
N SER A 490 -39.21 13.73 16.21
CA SER A 490 -37.78 13.50 16.34
C SER A 490 -37.00 14.38 15.36
N GLY A 491 -36.80 15.66 15.74
CA GLY A 491 -35.90 16.60 15.05
C GLY A 491 -36.52 17.33 13.85
N SER A 492 -36.30 18.64 13.76
CA SER A 492 -36.88 19.49 12.70
C SER A 492 -36.23 19.22 11.33
N GLY A 493 -36.73 18.23 10.59
CA GLY A 493 -36.36 18.00 9.20
C GLY A 493 -36.86 16.66 8.67
N ILE A 494 -36.83 16.51 7.34
CA ILE A 494 -37.32 15.32 6.63
C ILE A 494 -36.42 14.11 6.93
N ASP A 495 -36.98 12.98 7.38
CA ASP A 495 -36.20 11.75 7.59
C ASP A 495 -35.71 11.13 6.26
N ALA A 496 -34.55 10.48 6.28
CA ALA A 496 -33.97 9.89 5.06
C ALA A 496 -34.86 8.80 4.43
N ARG A 497 -35.63 8.04 5.23
CA ARG A 497 -36.56 7.02 4.72
C ARG A 497 -37.81 7.64 4.12
N GLU A 498 -38.35 8.67 4.78
CA GLU A 498 -39.49 9.45 4.27
C GLU A 498 -39.14 10.12 2.94
N LEU A 499 -37.93 10.70 2.84
CA LEU A 499 -37.42 11.29 1.62
C LEU A 499 -37.25 10.25 0.51
N ALA A 500 -36.73 9.07 0.82
CA ALA A 500 -36.59 8.00 -0.17
C ALA A 500 -37.94 7.55 -0.73
N ALA A 501 -38.96 7.39 0.13
CA ALA A 501 -40.31 7.04 -0.31
C ALA A 501 -40.93 8.15 -1.18
N PHE A 502 -40.77 9.41 -0.79
CA PHE A 502 -41.24 10.56 -1.57
C PHE A 502 -40.60 10.61 -2.95
N LEU A 503 -39.27 10.50 -3.02
CA LEU A 503 -38.52 10.58 -4.28
C LEU A 503 -38.80 9.40 -5.22
N ALA A 504 -39.08 8.21 -4.68
CA ALA A 504 -39.51 7.07 -5.49
C ALA A 504 -40.84 7.33 -6.22
N GLY A 505 -41.74 8.12 -5.62
CA GLY A 505 -42.98 8.55 -6.27
C GLY A 505 -42.80 9.65 -7.32
N GLN A 506 -41.78 10.50 -7.19
CA GLN A 506 -41.53 11.61 -8.13
C GLN A 506 -40.66 11.19 -9.33
N TYR A 507 -39.66 10.34 -9.12
CA TYR A 507 -38.70 9.92 -10.14
C TYR A 507 -38.79 8.42 -10.43
N HIS A 508 -39.87 8.01 -11.09
CA HIS A 508 -40.21 6.62 -11.37
C HIS A 508 -39.16 5.83 -12.19
N ASP A 509 -38.35 6.51 -12.99
CA ASP A 509 -37.29 5.97 -13.85
C ASP A 509 -35.87 6.22 -13.31
N ALA A 510 -35.75 6.78 -12.10
CA ALA A 510 -34.44 7.05 -11.51
C ALA A 510 -33.67 5.76 -11.16
N GLY A 511 -32.34 5.88 -11.24
CA GLY A 511 -31.45 4.89 -10.63
C GLY A 511 -31.70 4.77 -9.12
N TRP A 512 -31.22 3.68 -8.52
CA TRP A 512 -31.23 3.54 -7.06
C TRP A 512 -30.40 4.67 -6.41
N SER A 513 -30.47 4.86 -5.10
CA SER A 513 -29.58 5.79 -4.38
C SER A 513 -29.26 5.20 -3.01
N ARG A 514 -28.04 5.41 -2.52
CA ARG A 514 -27.62 4.90 -1.22
C ARG A 514 -28.35 5.60 -0.07
N SER A 515 -28.52 4.92 1.06
CA SER A 515 -29.18 5.47 2.25
C SER A 515 -28.45 6.68 2.86
N ASP A 516 -27.12 6.69 2.81
CA ASP A 516 -26.29 7.82 3.25
C ASP A 516 -26.43 9.04 2.33
N HIS A 517 -26.70 8.85 1.04
CA HIS A 517 -27.00 9.96 0.12
C HIS A 517 -28.33 10.64 0.49
N TYR A 518 -29.34 9.88 0.94
CA TYR A 518 -30.59 10.47 1.46
C TYR A 518 -30.38 11.23 2.76
N ALA A 519 -29.53 10.73 3.66
CA ALA A 519 -29.17 11.44 4.88
C ALA A 519 -28.40 12.74 4.60
N TRP A 520 -27.46 12.70 3.65
CA TRP A 520 -26.71 13.87 3.21
C TRP A 520 -27.61 14.95 2.62
N ILE A 521 -28.45 14.60 1.63
CA ILE A 521 -29.32 15.59 0.99
C ILE A 521 -30.40 16.10 1.95
N SER A 522 -30.87 15.28 2.90
CA SER A 522 -31.73 15.74 4.01
C SER A 522 -31.04 16.82 4.85
N GLY A 523 -29.72 16.71 5.08
CA GLY A 523 -28.92 17.78 5.69
C GLY A 523 -28.96 19.08 4.89
N LEU A 524 -28.80 19.02 3.56
CA LEU A 524 -28.88 20.20 2.69
C LEU A 524 -30.27 20.82 2.65
N LEU A 525 -31.33 20.00 2.69
CA LEU A 525 -32.72 20.49 2.78
C LEU A 525 -32.92 21.32 4.05
N ARG A 526 -32.32 20.91 5.18
CA ARG A 526 -32.36 21.70 6.43
C ARG A 526 -31.60 23.02 6.31
N GLU A 527 -30.45 23.05 5.63
CA GLU A 527 -29.72 24.31 5.37
C GLU A 527 -30.49 25.28 4.46
N LEU A 528 -31.40 24.75 3.63
CA LEU A 528 -32.32 25.54 2.81
C LEU A 528 -33.61 25.94 3.53
N ASP A 529 -33.74 25.60 4.82
CA ASP A 529 -34.94 25.74 5.65
C ASP A 529 -36.15 24.90 5.15
N ILE A 530 -35.91 23.88 4.32
CA ILE A 530 -36.95 22.96 3.85
C ILE A 530 -37.14 21.86 4.91
N THR A 531 -38.26 21.91 5.61
CA THR A 531 -38.50 21.07 6.79
C THR A 531 -39.60 20.02 6.61
N SER A 532 -40.35 20.05 5.50
CA SER A 532 -41.43 19.10 5.22
C SER A 532 -41.45 18.62 3.77
N LEU A 533 -42.02 17.43 3.52
CA LEU A 533 -42.15 16.86 2.18
C LEU A 533 -43.09 17.66 1.27
N ASP A 534 -44.13 18.28 1.83
CA ASP A 534 -45.04 19.15 1.08
C ASP A 534 -44.30 20.39 0.56
N GLU A 535 -43.52 21.04 1.43
CA GLU A 535 -42.67 22.17 1.07
C GLU A 535 -41.64 21.78 0.01
N LEU A 536 -40.98 20.63 0.19
CA LEU A 536 -40.06 20.09 -0.81
C LEU A 536 -40.73 19.89 -2.16
N GLY A 537 -41.94 19.32 -2.17
CA GLY A 537 -42.72 19.08 -3.38
C GLY A 537 -43.07 20.37 -4.12
N GLU A 538 -43.46 21.43 -3.41
CA GLU A 538 -43.70 22.75 -4.00
C GLU A 538 -42.42 23.36 -4.58
N VAL A 539 -41.30 23.22 -3.86
CA VAL A 539 -39.98 23.76 -4.27
C VAL A 539 -39.49 23.11 -5.57
N ILE A 540 -39.58 21.78 -5.70
CA ILE A 540 -39.02 21.07 -6.87
C ILE A 540 -39.98 21.01 -8.07
N ARG A 541 -41.27 21.29 -7.86
CA ARG A 541 -42.30 21.22 -8.93
C ARG A 541 -41.95 22.02 -10.19
N PRO A 542 -41.40 23.25 -10.13
CA PRO A 542 -40.96 23.98 -11.32
C PRO A 542 -39.85 23.25 -12.09
N ALA A 543 -38.94 22.60 -11.37
CA ALA A 543 -37.81 21.88 -11.95
C ALA A 543 -38.22 20.52 -12.54
N LEU A 544 -39.27 19.87 -12.00
CA LEU A 544 -39.86 18.66 -12.59
C LEU A 544 -40.48 18.90 -13.98
N ALA A 545 -40.87 20.14 -14.29
CA ALA A 545 -41.34 20.52 -15.62
C ALA A 545 -40.19 20.71 -16.64
N TRP A 546 -38.95 20.76 -16.18
CA TRP A 546 -37.77 20.83 -17.03
C TRP A 546 -37.25 19.43 -17.30
N ASP A 547 -36.86 19.14 -18.54
CA ASP A 547 -36.12 17.90 -18.84
C ASP A 547 -34.65 18.08 -18.38
N LEU A 548 -34.46 18.07 -17.06
CA LEU A 548 -33.15 18.25 -16.43
C LEU A 548 -32.19 17.15 -16.86
N ASN A 549 -32.67 15.93 -17.06
CA ASN A 549 -31.82 14.82 -17.48
C ASN A 549 -31.24 15.06 -18.88
N ALA A 550 -32.06 15.56 -19.82
CA ALA A 550 -31.59 15.92 -21.15
C ALA A 550 -30.63 17.11 -21.11
N ARG A 551 -30.90 18.15 -20.31
CA ARG A 551 -30.00 19.32 -20.16
C ARG A 551 -28.66 18.98 -19.52
N MET A 552 -28.67 18.02 -18.60
CA MET A 552 -27.46 17.53 -17.95
C MET A 552 -26.71 16.51 -18.81
N GLU A 553 -27.28 16.11 -19.96
CA GLU A 553 -26.72 15.15 -20.91
C GLU A 553 -26.36 13.81 -20.26
N TYR A 554 -27.20 13.34 -19.32
CA TYR A 554 -26.95 12.08 -18.63
C TYR A 554 -27.05 10.90 -19.59
N ARG A 555 -25.94 10.18 -19.76
CA ARG A 555 -25.88 8.95 -20.56
C ARG A 555 -26.53 7.74 -19.89
N TYR A 556 -26.64 7.77 -18.56
CA TYR A 556 -27.27 6.73 -17.74
C TYR A 556 -28.31 7.35 -16.80
N PRO A 557 -29.39 6.63 -16.41
CA PRO A 557 -30.39 7.18 -15.51
C PRO A 557 -29.78 7.54 -14.15
N PRO A 558 -29.74 8.83 -13.76
CA PRO A 558 -29.17 9.23 -12.48
C PRO A 558 -30.06 8.75 -11.33
N GLY A 559 -29.45 8.54 -10.17
CA GLY A 559 -30.16 8.19 -8.94
C GLY A 559 -31.17 9.24 -8.50
N ALA A 560 -32.21 8.84 -7.75
CA ALA A 560 -33.26 9.74 -7.27
C ALA A 560 -32.71 10.93 -6.44
N VAL A 561 -31.68 10.69 -5.61
CA VAL A 561 -31.01 11.76 -4.86
C VAL A 561 -30.30 12.74 -5.79
N ARG A 562 -29.68 12.25 -6.88
CA ARG A 562 -29.01 13.11 -7.85
C ARG A 562 -30.00 14.02 -8.59
N ARG A 563 -31.15 13.48 -8.99
CA ARG A 563 -32.22 14.27 -9.61
C ARG A 563 -32.78 15.33 -8.67
N LEU A 564 -32.94 14.99 -7.38
CA LEU A 564 -33.31 15.98 -6.38
C LEU A 564 -32.23 17.08 -6.27
N ASP A 565 -30.97 16.71 -6.23
CA ASP A 565 -29.84 17.64 -6.18
C ASP A 565 -29.78 18.58 -7.41
N ASP A 566 -30.05 18.06 -8.63
CA ASP A 566 -30.22 18.88 -9.84
C ASP A 566 -31.44 19.81 -9.76
N ALA A 567 -32.56 19.33 -9.25
CA ALA A 567 -33.77 20.13 -9.09
C ALA A 567 -33.56 21.29 -8.10
N LEU A 568 -32.92 21.02 -6.96
CA LEU A 568 -32.56 22.05 -5.98
C LEU A 568 -31.56 23.06 -6.55
N LEU A 569 -30.56 22.58 -7.30
CA LEU A 569 -29.61 23.45 -7.99
C LEU A 569 -30.29 24.35 -9.03
N ALA A 570 -31.22 23.81 -9.82
CA ALA A 570 -32.00 24.56 -10.79
C ALA A 570 -32.87 25.65 -10.14
N VAL A 571 -33.45 25.36 -8.97
CA VAL A 571 -34.37 26.27 -8.28
C VAL A 571 -33.62 27.36 -7.50
N TYR A 572 -32.56 27.01 -6.79
CA TYR A 572 -31.86 27.91 -5.88
C TYR A 572 -30.57 28.52 -6.45
N GLY A 573 -30.04 27.98 -7.56
CA GLY A 573 -28.87 28.50 -8.27
C GLY A 573 -27.66 28.75 -7.36
N GLU A 574 -27.11 29.96 -7.43
CA GLU A 574 -25.94 30.40 -6.65
C GLU A 574 -26.15 30.32 -5.13
N ARG A 575 -27.39 30.28 -4.63
CA ARG A 575 -27.66 30.06 -3.20
C ARG A 575 -27.34 28.61 -2.82
N TYR A 576 -27.68 27.66 -3.69
CA TYR A 576 -27.39 26.23 -3.46
C TYR A 576 -25.89 25.93 -3.50
N VAL A 577 -25.17 26.56 -4.44
CA VAL A 577 -23.71 26.44 -4.57
C VAL A 577 -22.98 26.85 -3.28
N ARG A 578 -23.50 27.88 -2.59
CA ARG A 578 -22.88 28.49 -1.41
C ARG A 578 -23.27 27.86 -0.06
N LEU A 579 -24.05 26.78 -0.04
CA LEU A 579 -24.38 26.07 1.19
C LEU A 579 -23.11 25.51 1.86
N GLU A 580 -23.09 25.46 3.19
CA GLU A 580 -21.94 24.97 3.95
C GLU A 580 -21.70 23.48 3.63
N GLY A 581 -22.78 22.69 3.57
CA GLY A 581 -22.73 21.29 3.15
C GLY A 581 -22.26 21.08 1.70
N ASN A 582 -22.23 22.13 0.87
CA ASN A 582 -21.77 22.12 -0.52
C ASN A 582 -20.38 22.72 -0.72
N ALA A 583 -19.71 23.24 0.32
CA ALA A 583 -18.43 23.94 0.19
C ALA A 583 -17.35 23.12 -0.55
N HIS A 584 -17.31 21.81 -0.33
CA HIS A 584 -16.34 20.90 -0.97
C HIS A 584 -16.61 20.63 -2.46
N ARG A 585 -17.79 21.03 -2.98
CA ARG A 585 -18.27 20.76 -4.34
C ARG A 585 -18.78 22.01 -5.07
N ALA A 586 -18.45 23.20 -4.56
CA ALA A 586 -18.92 24.47 -5.10
C ALA A 586 -18.56 24.66 -6.58
N ASP A 587 -17.33 24.35 -6.97
CA ASP A 587 -16.88 24.49 -8.37
C ASP A 587 -17.65 23.55 -9.32
N LEU A 588 -17.93 22.31 -8.88
CA LEU A 588 -18.72 21.35 -9.64
C LEU A 588 -20.17 21.80 -9.77
N LEU A 589 -20.75 22.34 -8.70
CA LEU A 589 -22.09 22.90 -8.71
C LEU A 589 -22.20 24.12 -9.62
N ALA A 590 -21.19 24.99 -9.64
CA ALA A 590 -21.15 26.15 -10.54
C ALA A 590 -21.13 25.71 -12.01
N GLN A 591 -20.33 24.69 -12.36
CA GLN A 591 -20.31 24.13 -13.72
C GLN A 591 -21.65 23.50 -14.12
N ARG A 592 -22.29 22.77 -13.20
CA ARG A 592 -23.63 22.20 -13.44
C ARG A 592 -24.70 23.27 -13.57
N LEU A 593 -24.64 24.32 -12.75
CA LEU A 593 -25.57 25.44 -12.82
C LEU A 593 -25.50 26.12 -14.19
N GLU A 594 -24.31 26.27 -14.75
CA GLU A 594 -24.12 26.83 -16.08
C GLU A 594 -24.79 25.99 -17.17
N ARG A 595 -24.73 24.64 -17.08
CA ARG A 595 -25.45 23.73 -18.00
C ARG A 595 -26.97 23.80 -17.85
N LEU A 596 -27.46 24.17 -16.67
CA LEU A 596 -28.89 24.28 -16.38
C LEU A 596 -29.50 25.62 -16.82
N ARG A 597 -28.67 26.67 -16.98
CA ARG A 597 -29.10 27.99 -17.47
C ARG A 597 -29.56 27.87 -18.93
N PRO A 598 -30.74 28.40 -19.30
CA PRO A 598 -31.18 28.42 -20.70
C PRO A 598 -30.23 29.31 -21.53
N GLU A 599 -29.96 28.93 -22.78
CA GLU A 599 -29.21 29.76 -23.73
C GLU A 599 -29.90 31.14 -23.87
N GLY A 600 -29.32 32.20 -23.29
CA GLY A 600 -29.77 33.58 -23.51
C GLY A 600 -29.92 34.50 -22.30
N GLU A 601 -29.62 34.08 -21.07
CA GLU A 601 -29.58 34.98 -19.91
C GLU A 601 -28.15 35.12 -19.37
N GLY A 602 -27.39 36.03 -19.98
CA GLY A 602 -26.08 36.51 -19.52
C GLY A 602 -26.16 37.96 -19.07
#